data_AF-A0A0Q9RBG0-F1
#
_entry.id   AF-A0A0Q9RBG0-F1
#
_cell.length_a   1.000
_cell.length_b   1.000
_cell.length_c   1.000
_cell.angle_alpha   90.00
_cell.angle_beta   90.00
_cell.angle_gamma   90.00
#
_symmetry.space_group_name_H-M   'P 1'
#
loop_
_entity.id
_entity.type
_entity.pdbx_description
1 polymer ?
#
loop_
_entity_poly.entity_id
_entity_poly.type
_entity_poly.pdbx_seq_one_letter_code
_entity_poly.pdbx_strand_id
1 'polypeptide(L)'
;MRLRAEGLPVLSAQEADETDGSLVLEDMRTPEGEPVPVEEWPNLSGVAVIVTEDWEYPEPEATEGEEDADADAEDEYAEPVKVYRLLWVVTDIEASGLVHRSRVGRTDDDQGDDAEAHDPGTDAAAEAEAEARRQERRRVIANNKAWASAETVRRDWLSTFVARKTAPKGAEALICEAVVTGHHTLSKAMEHRHPRLFGLLGIDVPSGYYGAGYEECQKIATRATSPKGAIMTTLAAVVAAWEDSIGKHTWRNPSQWDARMLAALIEWGYQPSDVERLLIGEEPSDQSATDDEAEAVENDASTDAA
;
A
#
# COMPACT_ATOMS: atom_id res chain seq x y z
N MET A 1 26.57 -7.73 11.64
CA MET A 1 27.74 -8.14 12.46
C MET A 1 28.93 -8.66 11.66
N ARG A 2 28.73 -9.34 10.50
CA ARG A 2 29.83 -9.80 9.62
C ARG A 2 30.63 -8.68 8.92
N LEU A 3 29.96 -7.64 8.42
CA LEU A 3 30.59 -6.55 7.64
C LEU A 3 31.62 -5.72 8.44
N ARG A 4 31.37 -5.41 9.72
CA ARG A 4 32.36 -4.75 10.60
C ARG A 4 33.58 -5.65 10.86
N ALA A 5 33.39 -6.97 10.92
CA ALA A 5 34.48 -7.93 11.12
C ALA A 5 35.37 -8.08 9.86
N GLU A 6 34.86 -7.66 8.69
CA GLU A 6 35.57 -7.59 7.41
C GLU A 6 36.26 -6.23 7.20
N GLY A 7 36.22 -5.33 8.19
CA GLY A 7 36.93 -4.05 8.19
C GLY A 7 36.16 -2.86 7.59
N LEU A 8 34.89 -3.04 7.25
CA LEU A 8 34.06 -1.95 6.68
C LEU A 8 33.60 -0.96 7.76
N PRO A 9 33.58 0.37 7.45
CA PRO A 9 33.10 1.41 8.35
C PRO A 9 31.56 1.44 8.39
N VAL A 10 30.94 0.43 8.99
CA VAL A 10 29.47 0.30 9.08
C VAL A 10 28.95 1.08 10.29
N LEU A 11 27.92 1.93 10.13
CA LEU A 11 27.24 2.59 11.25
C LEU A 11 26.28 1.64 11.98
N SER A 12 26.11 1.84 13.29
CA SER A 12 25.05 1.19 14.05
C SER A 12 23.71 1.89 13.80
N ALA A 13 22.60 1.27 14.21
CA ALA A 13 21.28 1.86 14.02
C ALA A 13 21.14 3.24 14.68
N GLN A 14 21.77 3.43 15.85
CA GLN A 14 21.78 4.72 16.54
C GLN A 14 22.68 5.75 15.83
N GLU A 15 23.88 5.35 15.40
CA GLU A 15 24.78 6.24 14.65
C GLU A 15 24.17 6.65 13.30
N ALA A 16 23.41 5.77 12.65
CA ALA A 16 22.72 6.08 11.40
C ALA A 16 21.60 7.13 11.60
N ASP A 17 20.85 7.05 12.70
CA ASP A 17 19.78 7.99 13.05
C ASP A 17 20.33 9.39 13.40
N GLU A 18 21.50 9.44 14.02
CA GLU A 18 22.21 10.70 14.34
C GLU A 18 22.84 11.37 13.10
N THR A 19 23.03 10.63 12.01
CA THR A 19 23.69 11.11 10.78
C THR A 19 22.69 11.51 9.67
N ASP A 20 21.46 11.88 10.04
CA ASP A 20 20.32 12.23 9.15
C ASP A 20 20.51 13.51 8.30
N GLY A 21 21.75 14.02 8.21
CA GLY A 21 22.20 15.07 7.29
C GLY A 21 23.34 14.61 6.35
N SER A 22 23.60 13.31 6.27
CA SER A 22 24.69 12.76 5.46
C SER A 22 24.40 12.78 3.96
N LEU A 23 25.45 13.08 3.18
CA LEU A 23 25.36 13.15 1.72
C LEU A 23 25.65 11.77 1.13
N VAL A 24 24.84 11.35 0.15
CA VAL A 24 25.05 10.09 -0.56
C VAL A 24 26.36 10.18 -1.35
N LEU A 25 27.25 9.19 -1.16
CA LEU A 25 28.58 9.20 -1.77
C LEU A 25 28.53 9.21 -3.31
N GLU A 26 27.47 8.67 -3.92
CA GLU A 26 27.22 8.73 -5.37
C GLU A 26 27.08 10.15 -5.93
N ASP A 27 26.67 11.11 -5.09
CA ASP A 27 26.57 12.53 -5.46
C ASP A 27 27.85 13.32 -5.15
N MET A 28 28.88 12.65 -4.65
CA MET A 28 30.16 13.25 -4.31
C MET A 28 31.19 12.99 -5.42
N ARG A 29 32.11 13.92 -5.58
CA ARG A 29 33.16 13.94 -6.61
C ARG A 29 34.50 14.30 -5.99
N THR A 30 35.58 13.91 -6.64
CA THR A 30 36.91 14.44 -6.33
C THR A 30 36.93 15.96 -6.61
N PRO A 31 37.88 16.71 -6.06
CA PRO A 31 38.05 18.14 -6.37
C PRO A 31 38.20 18.42 -7.88
N GLU A 32 38.75 17.46 -8.63
CA GLU A 32 38.90 17.50 -10.09
C GLU A 32 37.58 17.20 -10.83
N GLY A 33 36.53 16.79 -10.12
CA GLY A 33 35.20 16.55 -10.65
C GLY A 33 34.90 15.11 -11.04
N GLU A 34 35.80 14.19 -10.77
CA GLU A 34 35.66 12.79 -11.14
C GLU A 34 34.84 12.01 -10.09
N PRO A 35 34.00 11.04 -10.49
CA PRO A 35 33.37 10.13 -9.54
C PRO A 35 34.43 9.24 -8.89
N VAL A 36 34.31 9.01 -7.58
CA VAL A 36 35.20 8.08 -6.87
C VAL A 36 34.84 6.64 -7.27
N PRO A 37 35.80 5.79 -7.67
CA PRO A 37 35.56 4.37 -7.94
C PRO A 37 34.99 3.65 -6.72
N VAL A 38 34.01 2.76 -6.93
CA VAL A 38 33.28 2.05 -5.86
C VAL A 38 34.22 1.22 -4.98
N GLU A 39 35.30 0.71 -5.55
CA GLU A 39 36.33 -0.07 -4.88
C GLU A 39 37.12 0.74 -3.83
N GLU A 40 37.15 2.06 -3.97
CA GLU A 40 37.91 2.96 -3.09
C GLU A 40 37.07 3.50 -1.93
N TRP A 41 35.74 3.41 -2.01
CA TRP A 41 34.81 3.93 -1.01
C TRP A 41 35.08 3.44 0.42
N PRO A 42 35.43 2.16 0.65
CA PRO A 42 35.74 1.68 2.00
C PRO A 42 37.00 2.28 2.63
N ASN A 43 37.90 2.84 1.81
CA ASN A 43 39.19 3.37 2.25
C ASN A 43 39.17 4.89 2.47
N LEU A 44 38.05 5.54 2.15
CA LEU A 44 37.88 6.98 2.35
C LEU A 44 37.67 7.30 3.82
N SER A 45 38.36 8.33 4.30
CA SER A 45 38.13 8.90 5.63
C SER A 45 36.83 9.71 5.60
N GLY A 46 36.07 9.74 6.71
CA GLY A 46 34.80 10.48 6.75
C GLY A 46 33.67 9.88 5.91
N VAL A 47 33.79 8.60 5.52
CA VAL A 47 32.78 7.85 4.77
C VAL A 47 32.37 6.62 5.59
N ALA A 48 31.07 6.33 5.59
CA ALA A 48 30.53 5.16 6.28
C ALA A 48 29.42 4.50 5.45
N VAL A 49 29.09 3.26 5.81
CA VAL A 49 27.99 2.52 5.18
C VAL A 49 26.84 2.33 6.18
N ILE A 50 25.63 2.65 5.72
CA ILE A 50 24.37 2.39 6.40
C ILE A 50 23.71 1.18 5.74
N VAL A 51 23.22 0.25 6.55
CA VAL A 51 22.40 -0.86 6.07
C VAL A 51 20.94 -0.43 6.15
N THR A 52 20.31 -0.21 5.01
CA THR A 52 18.89 0.14 4.94
C THR A 52 18.05 -1.10 4.68
N GLU A 53 16.89 -1.15 5.33
CA GLU A 53 15.90 -2.19 5.08
C GLU A 53 14.96 -1.72 3.97
N ASP A 54 14.84 -2.51 2.91
CA ASP A 54 13.94 -2.24 1.80
C ASP A 54 13.11 -3.48 1.47
N TRP A 55 11.99 -3.29 0.79
CA TRP A 55 11.11 -4.37 0.36
C TRP A 55 11.13 -4.44 -1.16
N GLU A 56 11.61 -5.56 -1.68
CA GLU A 56 11.63 -5.83 -3.12
C GLU A 56 10.41 -6.67 -3.49
N TYR A 57 9.75 -6.27 -4.57
CA TYR A 57 8.59 -6.96 -5.13
C TYR A 57 9.06 -7.59 -6.44
N PRO A 58 9.60 -8.82 -6.40
CA PRO A 58 10.13 -9.44 -7.59
C PRO A 58 9.03 -9.59 -8.63
N GLU A 59 9.31 -9.11 -9.85
CA GLU A 59 8.46 -9.41 -10.99
C GLU A 59 8.49 -10.92 -11.23
N PRO A 60 7.36 -11.56 -11.54
CA PRO A 60 7.33 -12.98 -11.82
C PRO A 60 8.28 -13.28 -12.99
N GLU A 61 9.11 -14.32 -12.87
CA GLU A 61 10.00 -14.73 -13.95
C GLU A 61 9.16 -15.00 -15.20
N ALA A 62 9.28 -14.13 -16.21
CA ALA A 62 8.72 -14.40 -17.52
C ALA A 62 9.45 -15.62 -18.07
N THR A 63 8.78 -16.77 -18.04
CA THR A 63 9.22 -17.97 -18.75
C THR A 63 9.28 -17.64 -20.24
N GLU A 64 10.46 -17.27 -20.74
CA GLU A 64 10.72 -17.13 -22.17
C GLU A 64 10.60 -18.52 -22.81
N GLY A 65 9.43 -18.80 -23.37
CA GLY A 65 9.23 -19.95 -24.24
C GLY A 65 7.86 -20.58 -24.15
N GLU A 66 6.80 -19.83 -24.42
CA GLU A 66 5.52 -20.37 -24.93
C GLU A 66 4.75 -19.22 -25.61
N GLU A 67 5.07 -18.99 -26.88
CA GLU A 67 4.13 -18.31 -27.79
C GLU A 67 2.91 -19.23 -27.94
N ASP A 68 1.72 -18.71 -27.65
CA ASP A 68 0.39 -19.37 -27.61
C ASP A 68 -0.02 -19.98 -26.26
N ALA A 69 -0.34 -19.12 -25.28
CA ALA A 69 -1.23 -19.46 -24.17
C ALA A 69 -2.02 -18.24 -23.66
N ASP A 70 -3.25 -18.50 -23.23
CA ASP A 70 -4.30 -17.56 -22.88
C ASP A 70 -3.95 -16.54 -21.78
N ALA A 71 -4.55 -15.35 -21.89
CA ALA A 71 -4.39 -14.20 -20.99
C ALA A 71 -5.15 -14.35 -19.65
N ASP A 72 -4.96 -15.46 -18.94
CA ASP A 72 -5.45 -15.71 -17.57
C ASP A 72 -4.37 -16.39 -16.71
N ALA A 73 -3.16 -15.84 -16.72
CA ALA A 73 -2.22 -16.10 -15.64
C ALA A 73 -2.65 -15.20 -14.47
N GLU A 74 -3.16 -15.81 -13.39
CA GLU A 74 -3.16 -15.15 -12.09
C GLU A 74 -1.73 -14.66 -11.85
N ASP A 75 -1.52 -13.34 -11.86
CA ASP A 75 -0.25 -12.73 -11.45
C ASP A 75 -0.03 -13.13 -9.98
N GLU A 76 0.60 -14.29 -9.78
CA GLU A 76 1.14 -14.73 -8.50
C GLU A 76 2.28 -13.76 -8.17
N TYR A 77 1.91 -12.60 -7.64
CA TYR A 77 2.87 -11.64 -7.14
C TYR A 77 3.69 -12.36 -6.08
N ALA A 78 4.94 -12.65 -6.43
CA ALA A 78 5.89 -13.27 -5.53
C ALA A 78 5.90 -12.47 -4.21
N GLU A 79 5.86 -13.18 -3.08
CA GLU A 79 5.79 -12.55 -1.76
C GLU A 79 6.92 -11.52 -1.63
N PRO A 80 6.62 -10.30 -1.14
CA PRO A 80 7.61 -9.24 -1.05
C PRO A 80 8.77 -9.71 -0.17
N VAL A 81 9.97 -9.68 -0.74
CA VAL A 81 11.17 -10.14 -0.04
C VAL A 81 11.83 -8.93 0.61
N LYS A 82 12.08 -9.04 1.92
CA LYS A 82 12.86 -8.04 2.64
C LYS A 82 14.32 -8.12 2.18
N VAL A 83 14.81 -7.07 1.55
CA VAL A 83 16.20 -6.95 1.09
C VAL A 83 16.93 -5.89 1.91
N TYR A 84 18.22 -6.09 2.14
CA TYR A 84 19.07 -5.14 2.83
C TYR A 84 20.00 -4.50 1.81
N ARG A 85 19.89 -3.19 1.61
CA ARG A 85 20.77 -2.44 0.71
C ARG A 85 21.84 -1.71 1.52
N LEU A 86 23.03 -1.62 0.93
CA LEU A 86 24.14 -0.88 1.49
C LEU A 86 24.15 0.52 0.87
N LEU A 87 23.95 1.53 1.70
CA LEU A 87 24.03 2.93 1.29
C LEU A 87 25.32 3.55 1.83
N TRP A 88 26.18 4.03 0.93
CA TRP A 88 27.41 4.72 1.30
C TRP A 88 27.16 6.22 1.47
N VAL A 89 27.56 6.74 2.61
CA VAL A 89 27.31 8.13 3.00
C VAL A 89 28.60 8.81 3.45
N VAL A 90 28.70 10.11 3.18
CA VAL A 90 29.76 10.97 3.72
C VAL A 90 29.30 11.49 5.09
N THR A 91 29.99 11.07 6.13
CA THR A 91 29.77 11.50 7.52
C THR A 91 30.60 12.72 7.89
N ASP A 92 31.73 12.94 7.20
CA ASP A 92 32.60 14.10 7.35
C ASP A 92 33.16 14.53 5.98
N ILE A 93 32.64 15.65 5.48
CA ILE A 93 33.01 16.18 4.17
C ILE A 93 34.47 16.66 4.12
N GLU A 94 34.98 17.25 5.21
CA GLU A 94 36.35 17.75 5.26
C GLU A 94 37.35 16.61 5.31
N ALA A 95 37.06 15.56 6.10
CA ALA A 95 37.91 14.38 6.18
C ALA A 95 37.90 13.52 4.91
N SER A 96 36.80 13.53 4.16
CA SER A 96 36.70 12.80 2.89
C SER A 96 37.44 13.45 1.72
N GLY A 97 37.68 14.76 1.79
CA GLY A 97 38.27 15.53 0.69
C GLY A 97 37.39 15.57 -0.57
N LEU A 98 36.11 15.21 -0.45
CA LEU A 98 35.16 15.17 -1.56
C LEU A 98 34.32 16.45 -1.62
N VAL A 99 33.87 16.78 -2.82
CA VAL A 99 32.96 17.89 -3.07
C VAL A 99 31.65 17.36 -3.63
N HIS A 100 30.54 18.00 -3.26
CA HIS A 100 29.26 17.67 -3.88
C HIS A 100 29.32 17.96 -5.39
N ARG A 101 28.71 17.12 -6.22
CA ARG A 101 28.69 17.25 -7.69
C ARG A 101 28.26 18.63 -8.20
N SER A 102 27.44 19.35 -7.43
CA SER A 102 27.01 20.72 -7.76
C SER A 102 28.08 21.79 -7.54
N ARG A 103 29.19 21.47 -6.88
CA ARG A 103 30.32 22.37 -6.58
C ARG A 103 31.54 22.15 -7.49
N VAL A 104 31.53 21.12 -8.32
CA VAL A 104 32.63 20.80 -9.25
C VAL A 104 32.79 21.92 -10.29
N GLY A 105 34.01 22.46 -10.41
CA GLY A 105 34.34 23.48 -11.41
C GLY A 105 34.16 24.94 -10.96
N ARG A 106 33.83 25.21 -9.69
CA ARG A 106 33.88 26.57 -9.12
C ARG A 106 35.30 26.88 -8.63
N THR A 107 35.92 27.94 -9.13
CA THR A 107 37.26 28.41 -8.71
C THR A 107 37.16 29.42 -7.57
N ASP A 108 38.16 29.48 -6.68
CA ASP A 108 38.19 30.44 -5.56
C ASP A 108 38.18 31.93 -5.97
N ASP A 109 38.53 32.25 -7.24
CA ASP A 109 38.37 33.60 -7.81
C ASP A 109 36.89 33.98 -8.09
N ASP A 110 35.94 33.07 -7.86
CA ASP A 110 34.48 33.30 -7.85
C ASP A 110 33.99 33.83 -6.48
N GLN A 111 34.89 34.10 -5.52
CA GLN A 111 34.58 34.78 -4.24
C GLN A 111 34.44 36.31 -4.37
N GLY A 112 34.22 36.80 -5.59
CA GLY A 112 33.92 38.21 -5.85
C GLY A 112 32.42 38.44 -5.86
N ASP A 113 31.82 38.66 -4.69
CA ASP A 113 30.59 39.44 -4.42
C ASP A 113 29.41 39.37 -5.45
N ASP A 114 29.27 38.26 -6.17
CA ASP A 114 28.07 37.91 -6.92
C ASP A 114 27.42 36.72 -6.21
N ALA A 115 26.66 37.08 -5.18
CA ALA A 115 25.52 36.30 -4.73
C ALA A 115 24.49 36.19 -5.89
N GLU A 116 24.81 35.43 -6.94
CA GLU A 116 23.79 34.84 -7.81
C GLU A 116 23.06 33.78 -6.98
N ALA A 117 22.12 34.29 -6.19
CA ALA A 117 20.93 33.66 -5.65
C ALA A 117 21.01 32.13 -5.52
N HIS A 118 21.73 31.63 -4.52
CA HIS A 118 21.23 30.47 -3.80
C HIS A 118 19.95 30.94 -3.10
N ASP A 119 18.83 30.78 -3.79
CA ASP A 119 17.53 31.24 -3.31
C ASP A 119 17.14 30.36 -2.11
N PRO A 120 17.10 30.89 -0.87
CA PRO A 120 16.56 30.13 0.26
C PRO A 120 15.10 29.68 0.02
N GLY A 121 14.41 30.28 -0.98
CA GLY A 121 13.14 29.80 -1.51
C GLY A 121 13.20 28.43 -2.18
N THR A 122 14.31 28.03 -2.82
CA THR A 122 14.43 26.71 -3.47
C THR A 122 14.64 25.58 -2.48
N ASP A 123 15.40 25.82 -1.41
CA ASP A 123 15.61 24.82 -0.34
C ASP A 123 14.36 24.65 0.53
N ALA A 124 13.68 25.76 0.86
CA ALA A 124 12.40 25.72 1.56
C ALA A 124 11.30 25.06 0.73
N ALA A 125 11.28 25.25 -0.60
CA ALA A 125 10.36 24.57 -1.50
C ALA A 125 10.65 23.06 -1.59
N ALA A 126 11.93 22.67 -1.67
CA ALA A 126 12.34 21.27 -1.68
C ALA A 126 12.04 20.55 -0.34
N GLU A 127 12.24 21.23 0.79
CA GLU A 127 11.90 20.73 2.12
C GLU A 127 10.38 20.61 2.30
N ALA A 128 9.61 21.60 1.84
CA ALA A 128 8.15 21.54 1.86
C ALA A 128 7.60 20.42 0.97
N GLU A 129 8.18 20.18 -0.21
CA GLU A 129 7.82 19.06 -1.08
C GLU A 129 8.20 17.71 -0.45
N ALA A 130 9.37 17.62 0.21
CA ALA A 130 9.76 16.42 0.94
C ALA A 130 8.80 16.12 2.09
N GLU A 131 8.42 17.13 2.87
CA GLU A 131 7.47 16.97 3.96
C GLU A 131 6.07 16.62 3.46
N ALA A 132 5.60 17.23 2.36
CA ALA A 132 4.35 16.84 1.71
C ALA A 132 4.37 15.36 1.26
N ARG A 133 5.46 14.90 0.65
CA ARG A 133 5.65 13.48 0.28
C ARG A 133 5.65 12.56 1.50
N ARG A 134 6.29 12.95 2.60
CA ARG A 134 6.27 12.18 3.86
C ARG A 134 4.86 12.09 4.45
N GLN A 135 4.13 13.19 4.47
CA GLN A 135 2.74 13.23 4.97
C GLN A 135 1.82 12.37 4.10
N GLU A 136 1.95 12.46 2.79
CA GLU A 136 1.20 11.61 1.86
C GLU A 136 1.51 10.14 2.09
N ARG A 137 2.79 9.78 2.26
CA ARG A 137 3.19 8.40 2.57
C ARG A 137 2.60 7.92 3.90
N ARG A 138 2.62 8.75 4.96
CA ARG A 138 2.00 8.42 6.26
C ARG A 138 0.50 8.17 6.11
N ARG A 139 -0.22 9.06 5.41
CA ARG A 139 -1.65 8.90 5.11
C ARG A 139 -1.93 7.60 4.35
N VAL A 140 -1.13 7.31 3.33
CA VAL A 140 -1.23 6.10 2.52
C VAL A 140 -1.07 4.83 3.37
N ILE A 141 -0.07 4.80 4.25
CA ILE A 141 0.19 3.67 5.13
C ILE A 141 -0.97 3.49 6.13
N ALA A 142 -1.41 4.57 6.77
CA ALA A 142 -2.51 4.56 7.73
C ALA A 142 -3.81 4.06 7.07
N ASN A 143 -4.18 4.60 5.92
CA ASN A 143 -5.38 4.19 5.18
C ASN A 143 -5.29 2.76 4.66
N ASN A 144 -4.12 2.30 4.19
CA ASN A 144 -3.94 0.91 3.77
C ASN A 144 -4.08 -0.07 4.94
N LYS A 145 -3.63 0.31 6.14
CA LYS A 145 -3.81 -0.47 7.36
C LYS A 145 -5.27 -0.49 7.78
N ALA A 146 -5.92 0.67 7.82
CA ALA A 146 -7.34 0.80 8.11
C ALA A 146 -8.19 -0.02 7.13
N TRP A 147 -7.84 -0.02 5.83
CA TRP A 147 -8.55 -0.79 4.81
C TRP A 147 -8.48 -2.29 5.06
N ALA A 148 -7.31 -2.81 5.44
CA ALA A 148 -7.16 -4.22 5.75
C ALA A 148 -8.05 -4.64 6.94
N SER A 149 -8.13 -3.82 7.99
CA SER A 149 -9.04 -4.05 9.11
C SER A 149 -10.50 -3.94 8.70
N ALA A 150 -10.85 -2.93 7.90
CA ALA A 150 -12.19 -2.73 7.38
C ALA A 150 -12.66 -3.89 6.50
N GLU A 151 -11.78 -4.43 5.66
CA GLU A 151 -12.04 -5.60 4.81
C GLU A 151 -12.44 -6.82 5.62
N THR A 152 -11.76 -7.10 6.74
CA THR A 152 -12.15 -8.19 7.65
C THR A 152 -13.55 -7.97 8.22
N VAL A 153 -13.81 -6.78 8.77
CA VAL A 153 -15.12 -6.44 9.36
C VAL A 153 -16.24 -6.49 8.32
N ARG A 154 -15.98 -5.98 7.12
CA ARG A 154 -16.94 -6.00 6.00
C ARG A 154 -17.27 -7.43 5.58
N ARG A 155 -16.26 -8.28 5.42
CA ARG A 155 -16.47 -9.69 5.03
C ARG A 155 -17.22 -10.49 6.09
N ASP A 156 -16.92 -10.27 7.37
CA ASP A 156 -17.66 -10.88 8.47
C ASP A 156 -19.13 -10.45 8.47
N TRP A 157 -19.39 -9.15 8.30
CA TRP A 157 -20.75 -8.63 8.17
C TRP A 157 -21.46 -9.22 6.93
N LEU A 158 -20.77 -9.27 5.79
CA LEU A 158 -21.30 -9.80 4.53
C LEU A 158 -21.68 -11.28 4.66
N SER A 159 -20.86 -12.10 5.33
CA SER A 159 -21.17 -13.52 5.55
C SER A 159 -22.50 -13.70 6.29
N THR A 160 -22.75 -12.86 7.30
CA THR A 160 -24.01 -12.84 8.06
C THR A 160 -25.16 -12.26 7.23
N PHE A 161 -24.88 -11.25 6.41
CA PHE A 161 -25.86 -10.60 5.55
C PHE A 161 -26.38 -11.54 4.47
N VAL A 162 -25.50 -12.26 3.77
CA VAL A 162 -25.88 -13.17 2.67
C VAL A 162 -26.66 -14.40 3.16
N ALA A 163 -26.49 -14.78 4.43
CA ALA A 163 -27.22 -15.90 5.04
C ALA A 163 -28.70 -15.60 5.35
N ARG A 164 -29.16 -14.34 5.16
CA ARG A 164 -30.56 -13.96 5.38
C ARG A 164 -31.51 -14.67 4.40
N LYS A 165 -32.77 -14.83 4.79
CA LYS A 165 -33.80 -15.51 3.94
C LYS A 165 -34.39 -14.61 2.86
N THR A 166 -34.27 -13.29 3.02
CA THR A 166 -34.93 -12.29 2.18
C THR A 166 -34.00 -11.11 1.95
N ALA A 167 -33.92 -10.68 0.70
CA ALA A 167 -33.19 -9.47 0.35
C ALA A 167 -33.82 -8.23 1.02
N PRO A 168 -33.00 -7.22 1.37
CA PRO A 168 -33.50 -5.94 1.84
C PRO A 168 -34.24 -5.21 0.71
N LYS A 169 -35.07 -4.23 1.10
CA LYS A 169 -35.82 -3.40 0.16
C LYS A 169 -34.85 -2.66 -0.78
N GLY A 170 -35.14 -2.67 -2.08
CA GLY A 170 -34.35 -1.93 -3.08
C GLY A 170 -33.19 -2.75 -3.66
N ALA A 171 -32.94 -3.95 -3.15
CA ALA A 171 -31.97 -4.88 -3.73
C ALA A 171 -32.26 -5.21 -5.20
N GLU A 172 -33.55 -5.29 -5.57
CA GLU A 172 -33.97 -5.61 -6.93
C GLU A 172 -33.50 -4.57 -7.95
N ALA A 173 -33.48 -3.29 -7.57
CA ALA A 173 -32.99 -2.22 -8.43
C ALA A 173 -31.48 -2.32 -8.64
N LEU A 174 -30.72 -2.59 -7.58
CA LEU A 174 -29.27 -2.78 -7.67
C LEU A 174 -28.91 -4.03 -8.49
N ILE A 175 -29.63 -5.13 -8.30
CA ILE A 175 -29.46 -6.36 -9.12
C ILE A 175 -29.73 -6.06 -10.59
N CYS A 176 -30.84 -5.37 -10.87
CA CYS A 176 -31.21 -4.98 -12.24
C CYS A 176 -30.10 -4.13 -12.88
N GLU A 177 -29.61 -3.12 -12.16
CA GLU A 177 -28.51 -2.27 -12.58
C GLU A 177 -27.25 -3.08 -12.90
N ALA A 178 -26.82 -3.95 -11.98
CA ALA A 178 -25.62 -4.79 -12.17
C ALA A 178 -25.72 -5.72 -13.39
N VAL A 179 -26.87 -6.36 -13.58
CA VAL A 179 -27.10 -7.34 -14.65
C VAL A 179 -27.28 -6.66 -16.00
N VAL A 180 -28.09 -5.60 -16.08
CA VAL A 180 -28.42 -4.94 -17.35
C VAL A 180 -27.25 -4.14 -17.90
N THR A 181 -26.40 -3.57 -17.03
CA THR A 181 -25.19 -2.86 -17.45
C THR A 181 -24.01 -3.80 -17.71
N GLY A 182 -24.13 -5.08 -17.38
CA GLY A 182 -23.05 -6.06 -17.54
C GLY A 182 -21.82 -5.68 -16.73
N HIS A 183 -22.02 -5.22 -15.48
CA HIS A 183 -20.94 -4.65 -14.68
C HIS A 183 -19.74 -5.61 -14.61
N HIS A 184 -18.55 -5.10 -14.92
CA HIS A 184 -17.36 -5.95 -15.12
C HIS A 184 -17.06 -6.85 -13.92
N THR A 185 -17.27 -6.35 -12.70
CA THR A 185 -17.12 -7.12 -11.46
C THR A 185 -17.97 -8.41 -11.46
N LEU A 186 -19.24 -8.32 -11.90
CA LEU A 186 -20.14 -9.47 -11.98
C LEU A 186 -19.74 -10.41 -13.11
N SER A 187 -19.40 -9.87 -14.28
CA SER A 187 -18.94 -10.67 -15.43
C SER A 187 -17.69 -11.49 -15.09
N LYS A 188 -16.67 -10.84 -14.51
CA LYS A 188 -15.44 -11.49 -14.02
C LYS A 188 -15.75 -12.58 -12.99
N ALA A 189 -16.63 -12.29 -12.02
CA ALA A 189 -17.01 -13.28 -11.02
C ALA A 189 -17.73 -14.50 -11.64
N MET A 190 -18.56 -14.31 -12.67
CA MET A 190 -19.21 -15.42 -13.37
C MET A 190 -18.22 -16.29 -14.14
N GLU A 191 -17.24 -15.68 -14.80
CA GLU A 191 -16.13 -16.36 -15.48
C GLU A 191 -15.36 -17.27 -14.52
N HIS A 192 -15.06 -16.76 -13.32
CA HIS A 192 -14.31 -17.44 -12.27
C HIS A 192 -15.18 -18.25 -11.28
N ARG A 193 -16.49 -18.40 -11.54
CA ARG A 193 -17.43 -19.20 -10.72
C ARG A 193 -17.61 -18.70 -9.28
N HIS A 194 -17.53 -17.40 -9.06
CA HIS A 194 -17.87 -16.70 -7.81
C HIS A 194 -17.12 -17.20 -6.56
N PRO A 195 -15.77 -17.21 -6.54
CA PRO A 195 -14.98 -17.70 -5.40
C PRO A 195 -15.34 -16.95 -4.10
N ARG A 196 -15.54 -15.62 -4.17
CA ARG A 196 -15.99 -14.82 -3.03
C ARG A 196 -17.35 -15.23 -2.49
N LEU A 197 -18.29 -15.62 -3.35
CA LEU A 197 -19.61 -16.07 -2.93
C LEU A 197 -19.52 -17.36 -2.13
N PHE A 198 -18.66 -18.30 -2.54
CA PHE A 198 -18.41 -19.52 -1.78
C PHE A 198 -17.87 -19.20 -0.39
N GLY A 199 -16.84 -18.35 -0.31
CA GLY A 199 -16.28 -17.92 0.97
C GLY A 199 -17.32 -17.29 1.89
N LEU A 200 -18.17 -16.38 1.38
CA LEU A 200 -19.23 -15.74 2.17
C LEU A 200 -20.34 -16.71 2.61
N LEU A 201 -20.57 -17.79 1.87
CA LEU A 201 -21.53 -18.84 2.22
C LEU A 201 -20.92 -19.96 3.09
N GLY A 202 -19.62 -19.89 3.40
CA GLY A 202 -18.89 -20.93 4.13
C GLY A 202 -18.74 -22.23 3.34
N ILE A 203 -18.70 -22.14 2.02
CA ILE A 203 -18.43 -23.26 1.10
C ILE A 203 -16.95 -23.22 0.76
N ASP A 204 -16.25 -24.34 0.90
CA ASP A 204 -14.86 -24.46 0.50
C ASP A 204 -14.73 -24.16 -1.00
N VAL A 205 -13.82 -23.24 -1.35
CA VAL A 205 -13.58 -22.86 -2.74
C VAL A 205 -13.00 -24.07 -3.48
N PRO A 206 -13.70 -24.63 -4.48
CA PRO A 206 -13.20 -25.83 -5.15
C PRO A 206 -11.93 -25.51 -5.94
N SER A 207 -10.81 -26.13 -5.58
CA SER A 207 -9.56 -26.07 -6.34
C SER A 207 -9.51 -27.17 -7.39
N GLY A 208 -9.26 -26.84 -8.66
CA GLY A 208 -9.10 -27.85 -9.72
C GLY A 208 -9.14 -27.29 -11.15
N TYR A 209 -8.77 -28.13 -12.13
CA TYR A 209 -8.74 -27.82 -13.56
C TYR A 209 -10.17 -27.62 -14.13
N TYR A 210 -10.28 -26.88 -15.25
CA TYR A 210 -11.51 -26.41 -15.93
C TYR A 210 -12.86 -26.86 -15.35
N GLY A 211 -13.63 -25.89 -14.85
CA GLY A 211 -15.02 -26.11 -14.41
C GLY A 211 -15.19 -26.38 -12.91
N ALA A 212 -14.11 -26.31 -12.13
CA ALA A 212 -14.18 -26.27 -10.67
C ALA A 212 -15.18 -25.19 -10.21
N GLY A 213 -16.04 -25.51 -9.24
CA GLY A 213 -17.10 -24.63 -8.77
C GLY A 213 -18.43 -24.68 -9.54
N TYR A 214 -18.50 -25.32 -10.71
CA TYR A 214 -19.76 -25.42 -11.48
C TYR A 214 -20.89 -26.11 -10.68
N GLU A 215 -20.59 -27.25 -10.06
CA GLU A 215 -21.57 -28.01 -9.27
C GLU A 215 -22.07 -27.20 -8.06
N GLU A 216 -21.17 -26.48 -7.39
CA GLU A 216 -21.53 -25.63 -6.24
C GLU A 216 -22.38 -24.43 -6.67
N CYS A 217 -22.04 -23.77 -7.79
CA CYS A 217 -22.89 -22.75 -8.38
C CYS A 217 -24.30 -23.29 -8.69
N GLN A 218 -24.40 -24.50 -9.26
CA GLN A 218 -25.68 -25.13 -9.54
C GLN A 218 -26.47 -25.45 -8.26
N LYS A 219 -25.81 -25.94 -7.20
CA LYS A 219 -26.42 -26.17 -5.89
C LYS A 219 -26.95 -24.89 -5.27
N ILE A 220 -26.16 -23.80 -5.30
CA ILE A 220 -26.57 -22.49 -4.79
C ILE A 220 -27.81 -21.99 -5.53
N ALA A 221 -27.80 -22.04 -6.87
CA ALA A 221 -28.90 -21.58 -7.70
C ALA A 221 -30.19 -22.40 -7.47
N THR A 222 -30.08 -23.73 -7.36
CA THR A 222 -31.24 -24.63 -7.21
C THR A 222 -31.79 -24.69 -5.78
N ARG A 223 -30.97 -24.36 -4.76
CA ARG A 223 -31.41 -24.24 -3.36
C ARG A 223 -32.40 -23.09 -3.15
N ALA A 224 -32.37 -22.08 -4.02
CA ALA A 224 -33.24 -20.91 -3.96
C ALA A 224 -34.65 -21.20 -4.52
N THR A 225 -35.43 -22.02 -3.81
CA THR A 225 -36.73 -22.52 -4.29
C THR A 225 -37.89 -21.51 -4.18
N SER A 226 -37.70 -20.39 -3.48
CA SER A 226 -38.71 -19.35 -3.33
C SER A 226 -38.29 -18.06 -4.06
N PRO A 227 -39.23 -17.23 -4.55
CA PRO A 227 -38.88 -15.97 -5.22
C PRO A 227 -38.01 -15.05 -4.35
N LYS A 228 -38.30 -14.97 -3.05
CA LYS A 228 -37.51 -14.16 -2.11
C LYS A 228 -36.09 -14.70 -1.92
N GLY A 229 -35.96 -16.03 -1.87
CA GLY A 229 -34.66 -16.70 -1.79
C GLY A 229 -33.85 -16.49 -3.06
N ALA A 230 -34.47 -16.58 -4.23
CA ALA A 230 -33.81 -16.34 -5.52
C ALA A 230 -33.24 -14.92 -5.60
N ILE A 231 -34.03 -13.90 -5.23
CA ILE A 231 -33.55 -12.51 -5.18
C ILE A 231 -32.37 -12.37 -4.21
N MET A 232 -32.44 -13.00 -3.02
CA MET A 232 -31.35 -12.93 -2.04
C MET A 232 -30.07 -13.60 -2.56
N THR A 233 -30.19 -14.77 -3.20
CA THR A 233 -29.06 -15.47 -3.80
C THR A 233 -28.44 -14.64 -4.93
N THR A 234 -29.24 -14.01 -5.79
CA THR A 234 -28.73 -13.13 -6.85
C THR A 234 -28.06 -11.90 -6.27
N LEU A 235 -28.63 -11.29 -5.22
CA LEU A 235 -28.00 -10.17 -4.51
C LEU A 235 -26.64 -10.58 -3.93
N ALA A 236 -26.57 -11.74 -3.28
CA ALA A 236 -25.33 -12.25 -2.70
C ALA A 236 -24.23 -12.40 -3.76
N ALA A 237 -24.58 -12.88 -4.96
CA ALA A 237 -23.63 -12.97 -6.07
C ALA A 237 -23.11 -11.59 -6.53
N VAL A 238 -23.98 -10.59 -6.64
CA VAL A 238 -23.60 -9.21 -7.00
C VAL A 238 -22.69 -8.58 -5.95
N VAL A 239 -23.05 -8.71 -4.67
CA VAL A 239 -22.26 -8.14 -3.56
C VAL A 239 -20.93 -8.86 -3.41
N ALA A 240 -20.90 -10.19 -3.55
CA ALA A 240 -19.66 -10.96 -3.53
C ALA A 240 -18.74 -10.59 -4.70
N ALA A 241 -19.30 -10.39 -5.90
CA ALA A 241 -18.54 -9.97 -7.07
C ALA A 241 -17.88 -8.59 -6.89
N TRP A 242 -18.60 -7.66 -6.28
CA TRP A 242 -18.03 -6.36 -5.91
C TRP A 242 -16.95 -6.50 -4.82
N GLU A 243 -17.22 -7.24 -3.74
CA GLU A 243 -16.28 -7.45 -2.63
C GLU A 243 -14.95 -8.08 -3.11
N ASP A 244 -14.99 -8.92 -4.12
CA ASP A 244 -13.79 -9.54 -4.70
C ASP A 244 -12.97 -8.59 -5.58
N SER A 245 -13.61 -7.54 -6.11
CA SER A 245 -12.98 -6.57 -6.99
C SER A 245 -12.30 -5.42 -6.25
N ILE A 246 -12.67 -5.17 -5.00
CA ILE A 246 -12.16 -4.04 -4.21
C ILE A 246 -10.94 -4.43 -3.37
N GLY A 247 -10.08 -3.46 -3.10
CA GLY A 247 -8.88 -3.64 -2.29
C GLY A 247 -8.29 -2.30 -1.85
N LYS A 248 -7.05 -2.32 -1.32
CA LYS A 248 -6.37 -1.13 -0.79
C LYS A 248 -6.25 0.01 -1.81
N HIS A 249 -6.35 -0.25 -3.09
CA HIS A 249 -6.32 0.76 -4.15
C HIS A 249 -7.66 1.50 -4.31
N THR A 250 -8.78 0.87 -3.93
CA THR A 250 -10.15 1.37 -4.16
C THR A 250 -10.41 2.68 -3.44
N TRP A 251 -9.93 2.86 -2.20
CA TRP A 251 -10.15 4.11 -1.47
C TRP A 251 -9.47 5.32 -2.10
N ARG A 252 -8.39 5.13 -2.88
CA ARG A 252 -7.69 6.23 -3.56
C ARG A 252 -8.47 6.71 -4.78
N ASN A 253 -9.01 5.76 -5.55
CA ASN A 253 -9.67 6.02 -6.82
C ASN A 253 -11.01 5.24 -6.87
N PRO A 254 -12.01 5.62 -6.07
CA PRO A 254 -13.28 4.91 -6.05
C PRO A 254 -14.05 5.14 -7.35
N SER A 255 -14.61 4.08 -7.92
CA SER A 255 -15.54 4.19 -9.04
C SER A 255 -16.93 4.63 -8.56
N GLN A 256 -17.78 5.08 -9.49
CA GLN A 256 -19.19 5.37 -9.18
C GLN A 256 -19.92 4.12 -8.68
N TRP A 257 -19.52 2.93 -9.16
CA TRP A 257 -20.08 1.67 -8.70
C TRP A 257 -19.68 1.34 -7.26
N ASP A 258 -18.45 1.65 -6.85
CA ASP A 258 -17.99 1.44 -5.47
C ASP A 258 -18.80 2.30 -4.49
N ALA A 259 -18.99 3.57 -4.82
CA ALA A 259 -19.84 4.49 -4.05
C ALA A 259 -21.28 3.97 -3.98
N ARG A 260 -21.83 3.52 -5.12
CA ARG A 260 -23.20 2.99 -5.26
C ARG A 260 -23.43 1.73 -4.42
N MET A 261 -22.45 0.81 -4.41
CA MET A 261 -22.48 -0.43 -3.64
C MET A 261 -22.34 -0.15 -2.14
N LEU A 262 -21.36 0.65 -1.73
CA LEU A 262 -21.16 0.96 -0.32
C LEU A 262 -22.38 1.70 0.27
N ALA A 263 -22.94 2.67 -0.47
CA ALA A 263 -24.16 3.37 -0.05
C ALA A 263 -25.34 2.39 0.15
N ALA A 264 -25.51 1.40 -0.74
CA ALA A 264 -26.54 0.38 -0.58
C ALA A 264 -26.30 -0.49 0.68
N LEU A 265 -25.04 -0.87 0.96
CA LEU A 265 -24.71 -1.61 2.18
C LEU A 265 -25.04 -0.80 3.44
N ILE A 266 -24.75 0.50 3.45
CA ILE A 266 -25.07 1.41 4.56
C ILE A 266 -26.58 1.46 4.81
N GLU A 267 -27.38 1.61 3.74
CA GLU A 267 -28.85 1.58 3.84
C GLU A 267 -29.38 0.25 4.41
N TRP A 268 -28.64 -0.84 4.21
CA TRP A 268 -28.98 -2.17 4.73
C TRP A 268 -28.42 -2.45 6.13
N GLY A 269 -27.77 -1.46 6.73
CA GLY A 269 -27.29 -1.46 8.11
C GLY A 269 -25.81 -1.81 8.28
N TYR A 270 -25.01 -1.78 7.21
CA TYR A 270 -23.56 -1.82 7.35
C TYR A 270 -23.03 -0.50 7.93
N GLN A 271 -22.04 -0.57 8.81
CA GLN A 271 -21.37 0.60 9.37
C GLN A 271 -19.97 0.70 8.76
N PRO A 272 -19.70 1.68 7.89
CA PRO A 272 -18.42 1.82 7.23
C PRO A 272 -17.40 2.44 8.19
N SER A 273 -16.16 1.97 8.09
CA SER A 273 -15.00 2.62 8.69
C SER A 273 -14.67 3.93 7.98
N ASP A 274 -13.84 4.77 8.62
CA ASP A 274 -13.46 6.07 8.07
C ASP A 274 -12.79 6.00 6.70
N VAL A 275 -11.99 4.95 6.44
CA VAL A 275 -11.35 4.76 5.14
C VAL A 275 -12.35 4.34 4.06
N GLU A 276 -13.42 3.62 4.41
CA GLU A 276 -14.46 3.24 3.47
C GLU A 276 -15.38 4.41 3.12
N ARG A 277 -15.60 5.35 4.06
CA ARG A 277 -16.36 6.59 3.83
C ARG A 277 -15.79 7.43 2.68
N LEU A 278 -14.49 7.30 2.41
CA LEU A 278 -13.84 7.92 1.24
C LEU A 278 -14.49 7.52 -0.09
N LEU A 279 -15.07 6.31 -0.19
CA LEU A 279 -15.73 5.83 -1.42
C LEU A 279 -16.97 6.65 -1.76
N ILE A 280 -17.65 7.21 -0.76
CA ILE A 280 -18.84 8.05 -0.95
C ILE A 280 -18.54 9.55 -0.88
N GLY A 281 -17.25 9.93 -0.87
CA GLY A 281 -16.81 11.32 -0.84
C GLY A 281 -16.96 11.98 0.54
N GLU A 282 -17.17 11.21 1.60
CA GLU A 282 -17.07 11.71 2.97
C GLU A 282 -15.60 11.69 3.38
N GLU A 283 -15.01 12.87 3.63
CA GLU A 283 -13.66 12.94 4.19
C GLU A 283 -13.65 12.44 5.65
N PRO A 284 -12.55 11.79 6.09
CA PRO A 284 -12.45 11.29 7.46
C PRO A 284 -12.54 12.47 8.42
N SER A 285 -13.44 12.41 9.39
CA SER A 285 -13.42 13.37 10.50
C SER A 285 -12.14 13.16 11.30
N ASP A 286 -11.39 14.22 11.56
CA ASP A 286 -10.11 14.29 12.29
C ASP A 286 -10.19 13.83 13.77
N GLN A 287 -11.22 13.08 14.15
CA GLN A 287 -11.50 12.64 15.52
C GLN A 287 -10.69 11.42 15.97
N SER A 288 -9.93 10.76 15.08
CA SER A 288 -9.06 9.65 15.47
C SER A 288 -7.68 10.08 15.98
N ALA A 289 -7.32 11.36 15.87
CA ALA A 289 -6.07 11.88 16.41
C ALA A 289 -6.14 12.18 17.93
N THR A 290 -7.33 12.20 18.54
CA THR A 290 -7.50 12.58 19.95
C THR A 290 -7.56 11.43 20.94
N ASP A 291 -7.73 10.18 20.50
CA ASP A 291 -7.83 9.05 21.43
C ASP A 291 -6.44 8.47 21.82
N ASP A 292 -5.41 8.62 20.99
CA ASP A 292 -4.04 8.20 21.32
C ASP A 292 -3.36 9.15 22.34
N GLU A 293 -3.79 10.41 22.44
CA GLU A 293 -3.29 11.33 23.48
C GLU A 293 -3.98 11.11 24.83
N ALA A 294 -5.19 10.54 24.88
CA ALA A 294 -5.93 10.35 26.13
C ALA A 294 -5.41 9.16 26.96
N GLU A 295 -4.92 8.09 26.34
CA GLU A 295 -4.29 6.95 27.05
C GLU A 295 -2.89 7.28 27.60
N ALA A 296 -2.23 8.33 27.08
CA ALA A 296 -0.93 8.77 27.59
C ALA A 296 -1.02 9.58 28.90
N VAL A 297 -2.17 10.22 29.19
CA VAL A 297 -2.32 11.06 30.40
C VAL A 297 -2.79 10.24 31.62
N GLU A 298 -3.48 9.10 31.44
CA GLU A 298 -3.94 8.29 32.58
C GLU A 298 -2.84 7.40 33.19
N ASN A 299 -1.75 7.10 32.46
CA ASN A 299 -0.66 6.26 32.97
C ASN A 299 0.40 7.02 33.79
N ASP A 300 0.45 8.35 33.75
CA ASP A 300 1.44 9.14 34.53
C ASP A 300 0.91 9.55 35.92
N ALA A 301 -0.39 9.39 36.19
CA ALA A 301 -1.00 9.76 37.46
C ALA A 301 -0.91 8.67 38.56
N SER A 302 -0.37 7.48 38.27
CA SER A 302 -0.45 6.31 39.16
C SER A 302 0.89 5.86 39.78
N THR A 303 1.98 6.62 39.62
CA THR A 303 3.32 6.19 40.04
C THR A 303 3.96 6.98 41.20
N ASP A 304 3.18 7.70 42.01
CA ASP A 304 3.71 8.34 43.23
C ASP A 304 2.76 8.22 44.43
N ALA A 305 2.59 6.98 44.91
CA ALA A 305 2.07 6.70 46.25
C ALA A 305 2.45 5.26 46.69
N ALA A 306 3.65 5.09 47.24
CA ALA A 306 4.01 3.96 48.09
C ALA A 306 5.01 4.37 49.18
#